data_AF-A0A0F9VP61-F1
#
_entry.id   AF-A0A0F9VP61-F1
#
_cell.length_a   1.000
_cell.length_b   1.000
_cell.length_c   1.000
_cell.angle_alpha   90.00
_cell.angle_beta   90.00
_cell.angle_gamma   90.00
#
_symmetry.space_group_name_H-M   'P 1'
#
loop_
_entity.id
_entity.type
_entity.pdbx_description
1 polymer ?
#
loop_
_entity_poly.entity_id
_entity_poly.type
_entity_poly.pdbx_seq_one_letter_code
_entity_poly.pdbx_strand_id
1 'polypeptide(L)'
;MPIEFHDDAIILSGILGTELKSKIIHKYYRVWWKITSGGKRNNYTWETSIVEMNAATGEIYIPKRNYTILGSAGAALELKFYNEEVKYPNLNLILVENDEECVYHLKNVINRRFPRAIINDDPSGFDRNTNQCVLIRRDVNEAVKAVKDLKIGGRTIYFFDPLLAIDLAPMMEVYKNRVKSPFNIGIEFIIFFFTSDWFLGRNKLVPLPISSDLSSWNEIEKETVNSLSNVLGDDLWFDQILIDGKIEIRMNNLTEEYQNRLYDLFRFVIPMPFAPKKEQVYHLFFCSNYYEGAKIITDFYSNETNNKWKPNHHEYYRKFKKLYENRISFPGGSSRPIEWKVLWRIITYYRLGKFDDECRDLIEKAQTKSKLLKTINWLKSEGYVRNYSSSRFEINWEKITINLGLEPPPPFEPLINEDFIE
;
A
#
# COMPACT_ATOMS: atom_id res chain seq x y z
N MET A 1 3.24 -8.58 -34.09
CA MET A 1 2.51 -9.67 -33.43
C MET A 1 2.42 -9.38 -31.94
N PRO A 2 1.31 -9.69 -31.26
CA PRO A 2 1.25 -9.66 -29.79
C PRO A 2 2.36 -10.55 -29.26
N ILE A 3 3.07 -10.09 -28.23
CA ILE A 3 4.01 -10.95 -27.51
C ILE A 3 3.18 -11.62 -26.43
N GLU A 4 2.96 -12.92 -26.55
CA GLU A 4 2.27 -13.70 -25.52
C GLU A 4 3.15 -13.65 -24.26
N PHE A 5 2.65 -12.96 -23.24
CA PHE A 5 3.30 -12.95 -21.93
C PHE A 5 2.84 -14.18 -21.17
N HIS A 6 3.81 -14.85 -20.55
CA HIS A 6 3.66 -16.10 -19.80
C HIS A 6 2.39 -16.13 -18.95
N ASP A 7 1.71 -17.28 -19.01
CA ASP A 7 0.38 -17.51 -18.48
C ASP A 7 0.25 -17.20 -16.98
N ASP A 8 1.33 -17.05 -16.21
CA ASP A 8 1.29 -16.91 -14.76
C ASP A 8 0.45 -15.71 -14.28
N ALA A 9 0.62 -14.49 -14.77
CA ALA A 9 -0.19 -13.36 -14.27
C ALA A 9 -1.71 -13.58 -14.49
N ILE A 10 -2.08 -14.11 -15.67
CA ILE A 10 -3.47 -14.40 -16.06
C ILE A 10 -4.00 -15.66 -15.37
N ILE A 11 -3.18 -16.69 -15.18
CA ILE A 11 -3.53 -17.91 -14.44
C ILE A 11 -3.76 -17.56 -12.97
N LEU A 12 -2.82 -16.82 -12.38
CA LEU A 12 -2.80 -16.51 -10.96
C LEU A 12 -3.91 -15.53 -10.57
N SER A 13 -4.11 -14.46 -11.34
CA SER A 13 -5.11 -13.43 -11.00
C SER A 13 -6.38 -13.47 -11.84
N GLY A 14 -6.44 -14.31 -12.88
CA GLY A 14 -7.47 -14.22 -13.91
C GLY A 14 -7.28 -13.00 -14.81
N ILE A 15 -7.81 -13.07 -16.03
CA ILE A 15 -7.86 -11.93 -16.97
C ILE A 15 -8.41 -10.67 -16.28
N LEU A 16 -9.49 -10.84 -15.52
CA LEU A 16 -10.17 -9.76 -14.81
C LEU A 16 -9.32 -9.15 -13.69
N GLY A 17 -8.57 -9.98 -12.95
CA GLY A 17 -7.70 -9.49 -11.88
C GLY A 17 -6.45 -8.80 -12.39
N THR A 18 -5.88 -9.32 -13.49
CA THR A 18 -4.75 -8.67 -14.15
C THR A 18 -5.15 -7.29 -14.68
N GLU A 19 -6.29 -7.18 -15.37
CA GLU A 19 -6.83 -5.91 -15.88
C GLU A 19 -7.09 -4.91 -14.74
N LEU A 20 -7.78 -5.35 -13.69
CA LEU A 20 -8.14 -4.49 -12.55
C LEU A 20 -6.91 -3.98 -11.81
N LYS A 21 -5.94 -4.86 -11.54
CA LYS A 21 -4.65 -4.52 -10.93
C LYS A 21 -3.90 -3.49 -11.79
N SER A 22 -3.74 -3.76 -13.08
CA SER A 22 -3.07 -2.85 -14.02
C SER A 22 -3.73 -1.46 -14.05
N LYS A 23 -5.06 -1.41 -14.13
CA LYS A 23 -5.82 -0.15 -14.13
C LYS A 23 -5.58 0.66 -12.85
N ILE A 24 -5.57 -0.01 -11.70
CA ILE A 24 -5.41 0.64 -10.40
C ILE A 24 -3.98 1.11 -10.20
N ILE A 25 -2.98 0.28 -10.50
CA ILE A 25 -1.56 0.66 -10.44
C ILE A 25 -1.27 1.85 -11.36
N HIS A 26 -1.81 1.86 -12.58
CA HIS A 26 -1.63 2.96 -13.52
C HIS A 26 -2.13 4.30 -12.97
N LYS A 27 -3.36 4.32 -12.43
CA LYS A 27 -3.92 5.51 -11.78
C LYS A 27 -3.08 5.91 -10.56
N TYR A 28 -2.64 4.94 -9.78
CA TYR A 28 -1.94 5.16 -8.53
C TYR A 28 -0.55 5.75 -8.72
N TYR A 29 0.22 5.28 -9.72
CA TYR A 29 1.48 5.90 -10.09
C TYR A 29 1.32 7.37 -10.48
N ARG A 30 0.28 7.71 -11.24
CA ARG A 30 -0.03 9.11 -11.58
C ARG A 30 -0.30 9.95 -10.32
N VAL A 31 -1.10 9.43 -9.38
CA VAL A 31 -1.40 10.13 -8.11
C VAL A 31 -0.14 10.40 -7.30
N TRP A 32 0.69 9.38 -7.08
CA TRP A 32 1.88 9.54 -6.25
C TRP A 32 2.98 10.33 -6.91
N TRP A 33 3.20 10.14 -8.20
CA TRP A 33 4.16 10.93 -8.94
C TRP A 33 3.82 12.43 -8.90
N LYS A 34 2.55 12.82 -8.96
CA LYS A 34 2.13 14.23 -8.77
C LYS A 34 2.56 14.80 -7.42
N ILE A 35 2.57 13.98 -6.38
CA ILE A 35 2.94 14.39 -5.03
C ILE A 35 4.46 14.46 -4.91
N THR A 36 5.15 13.39 -5.29
CA THR A 36 6.60 13.26 -5.13
C THR A 36 7.37 14.19 -6.07
N SER A 37 6.84 14.52 -7.25
CA SER A 37 7.44 15.50 -8.17
C SER A 37 7.26 16.96 -7.72
N GLY A 38 6.54 17.20 -6.61
CA GLY A 38 6.15 18.53 -6.16
C GLY A 38 4.98 19.13 -6.92
N GLY A 39 4.44 18.39 -7.91
CA GLY A 39 3.23 18.69 -8.67
C GLY A 39 3.30 20.01 -9.43
N LYS A 40 2.13 20.49 -9.86
CA LYS A 40 1.98 21.73 -10.65
C LYS A 40 2.61 22.95 -9.96
N ARG A 41 2.56 23.04 -8.63
CA ARG A 41 3.13 24.17 -7.87
C ARG A 41 4.65 24.27 -8.04
N ASN A 42 5.34 23.14 -8.18
CA ASN A 42 6.78 23.08 -8.40
C ASN A 42 7.13 22.71 -9.85
N ASN A 43 6.17 22.83 -10.78
CA ASN A 43 6.32 22.41 -12.18
C ASN A 43 6.86 20.98 -12.35
N TYR A 44 6.52 20.07 -11.42
CA TYR A 44 6.97 18.67 -11.45
C TYR A 44 8.51 18.50 -11.49
N THR A 45 9.25 19.48 -10.96
CA THR A 45 10.72 19.53 -11.08
C THR A 45 11.44 18.61 -10.11
N TRP A 46 10.78 18.13 -9.06
CA TRP A 46 11.44 17.29 -8.07
C TRP A 46 11.69 15.89 -8.63
N GLU A 47 12.93 15.44 -8.52
CA GLU A 47 13.33 14.08 -8.90
C GLU A 47 12.50 13.06 -8.12
N THR A 48 11.85 12.17 -8.85
CA THR A 48 11.13 10.99 -8.34
C THR A 48 11.68 9.75 -9.00
N SER A 49 11.71 8.63 -8.29
CA SER A 49 12.04 7.32 -8.85
C SER A 49 10.88 6.35 -8.68
N ILE A 50 10.62 5.50 -9.67
CA ILE A 50 9.80 4.30 -9.52
C ILE A 50 10.74 3.10 -9.59
N VAL A 51 10.65 2.23 -8.60
CA VAL A 51 11.38 0.96 -8.54
C VAL A 51 10.35 -0.16 -8.56
N GLU A 52 10.24 -0.84 -9.70
CA GLU A 52 9.41 -2.02 -9.91
C GLU A 52 10.23 -3.26 -9.53
N MET A 53 9.92 -3.85 -8.38
CA MET A 53 10.46 -5.13 -7.96
C MET A 53 9.56 -6.23 -8.52
N ASN A 54 10.15 -7.15 -9.28
CA ASN A 54 9.44 -8.15 -10.10
C ASN A 54 8.68 -7.51 -11.27
N ALA A 55 9.41 -6.77 -12.10
CA ALA A 55 8.94 -6.04 -13.28
C ALA A 55 8.59 -6.95 -14.47
N ALA A 56 7.96 -8.09 -14.21
CA ALA A 56 7.71 -9.12 -15.22
C ALA A 56 6.80 -8.60 -16.36
N THR A 57 5.86 -7.71 -16.03
CA THR A 57 4.77 -7.32 -16.94
C THR A 57 4.96 -5.95 -17.57
N GLY A 58 5.54 -5.91 -18.78
CA GLY A 58 5.49 -4.73 -19.65
C GLY A 58 4.13 -4.58 -20.33
N GLU A 59 3.77 -5.58 -21.13
CA GLU A 59 2.47 -5.71 -21.77
C GLU A 59 1.92 -7.11 -21.55
N ILE A 60 0.59 -7.22 -21.53
CA ILE A 60 -0.11 -8.48 -21.35
C ILE A 60 -1.18 -8.57 -22.44
N TYR A 61 -1.05 -9.55 -23.33
CA TYR A 61 -2.09 -9.85 -24.31
C TYR A 61 -3.22 -10.63 -23.64
N ILE A 62 -4.46 -10.25 -23.92
CA ILE A 62 -5.67 -10.91 -23.42
C ILE A 62 -6.31 -11.65 -24.60
N PRO A 63 -6.03 -12.96 -24.80
CA PRO A 63 -6.46 -13.69 -26.00
C PRO A 63 -7.98 -13.68 -26.18
N LYS A 64 -8.73 -13.90 -25.08
CA LYS A 64 -10.20 -13.96 -25.11
C LYS A 64 -10.87 -12.67 -25.64
N ARG A 65 -10.19 -11.53 -25.52
CA ARG A 65 -10.73 -10.21 -25.90
C ARG A 65 -9.93 -9.56 -27.02
N ASN A 66 -8.90 -10.23 -27.51
CA ASN A 66 -8.03 -9.78 -28.60
C ASN A 66 -7.49 -8.35 -28.42
N TYR A 67 -7.02 -8.02 -27.21
CA TYR A 67 -6.38 -6.73 -26.96
C TYR A 67 -5.25 -6.86 -25.95
N THR A 68 -4.41 -5.83 -25.87
CA THR A 68 -3.24 -5.79 -24.98
C THR A 68 -3.41 -4.70 -23.93
N ILE A 69 -3.17 -5.05 -22.67
CA ILE A 69 -3.08 -4.10 -21.57
C ILE A 69 -1.62 -3.86 -21.18
N LEU A 70 -1.35 -2.72 -20.56
CA LEU A 70 -0.08 -2.48 -19.89
C LEU A 70 -0.06 -3.14 -18.52
N GLY A 71 1.01 -3.85 -18.21
CA GLY A 71 1.30 -4.28 -16.84
C GLY A 71 1.80 -3.11 -15.98
N SER A 72 2.26 -3.38 -14.77
CA SER A 72 2.76 -2.35 -13.86
C SER A 72 4.00 -1.64 -14.44
N ALA A 73 4.99 -2.41 -14.90
CA ALA A 73 6.18 -1.88 -15.54
C ALA A 73 5.84 -1.09 -16.81
N GLY A 74 4.86 -1.57 -17.58
CA GLY A 74 4.30 -0.85 -18.73
C GLY A 74 3.67 0.51 -18.36
N ALA A 75 2.90 0.55 -17.27
CA ALA A 75 2.30 1.78 -16.76
C ALA A 75 3.36 2.78 -16.25
N ALA A 76 4.42 2.29 -15.61
CA ALA A 76 5.55 3.11 -15.18
C ALA A 76 6.34 3.67 -16.38
N LEU A 77 6.57 2.86 -17.42
CA LEU A 77 7.17 3.28 -18.69
C LEU A 77 6.31 4.36 -19.37
N GLU A 78 4.99 4.17 -19.44
CA GLU A 78 4.07 5.17 -20.00
C GLU A 78 4.14 6.48 -19.22
N LEU A 79 4.16 6.41 -17.88
CA LEU A 79 4.27 7.60 -17.04
C LEU A 79 5.60 8.35 -17.21
N LYS A 80 6.69 7.65 -17.57
CA LYS A 80 7.98 8.29 -17.83
C LYS A 80 8.06 8.88 -19.24
N PHE A 81 7.63 8.15 -20.26
CA PHE A 81 7.94 8.49 -21.66
C PHE A 81 6.79 9.14 -22.44
N TYR A 82 5.55 8.92 -22.00
CA TYR A 82 4.33 9.38 -22.66
C TYR A 82 3.37 10.07 -21.70
N ASN A 83 3.92 10.74 -20.70
CA ASN A 83 3.15 11.52 -19.75
C ASN A 83 2.45 12.69 -20.45
N GLU A 84 1.13 12.75 -20.33
CA GLU A 84 0.29 13.78 -20.94
C GLU A 84 0.43 15.13 -20.22
N GLU A 85 0.83 15.14 -18.96
CA GLU A 85 0.93 16.36 -18.14
C GLU A 85 2.26 17.08 -18.32
N VAL A 86 3.35 16.32 -18.52
CA VAL A 86 4.72 16.86 -18.63
C VAL A 86 5.49 16.08 -19.68
N LYS A 87 5.97 16.77 -20.72
CA LYS A 87 6.68 16.14 -21.85
C LYS A 87 7.96 15.40 -21.44
N TYR A 88 8.65 15.89 -20.41
CA TYR A 88 9.90 15.32 -19.89
C TYR A 88 9.84 15.28 -18.36
N PRO A 89 9.15 14.30 -17.76
CA PRO A 89 9.04 14.22 -16.31
C PRO A 89 10.42 13.91 -15.71
N ASN A 90 10.76 14.56 -14.59
CA ASN A 90 11.95 14.23 -13.81
C ASN A 90 11.71 12.93 -13.02
N LEU A 91 11.59 11.83 -13.77
CA LEU A 91 11.20 10.52 -13.29
C LEU A 91 12.24 9.48 -13.70
N ASN A 92 12.89 8.90 -12.71
CA ASN A 92 13.75 7.73 -12.86
C ASN A 92 12.90 6.47 -12.86
N LEU A 93 13.25 5.50 -13.69
CA LEU A 93 12.59 4.19 -13.72
C LEU A 93 13.63 3.09 -13.60
N ILE A 94 13.47 2.26 -12.59
CA ILE A 94 14.29 1.09 -12.31
C ILE A 94 13.37 -0.12 -12.31
N LEU A 95 13.65 -1.07 -13.19
CA LEU A 95 12.91 -2.30 -13.38
C LEU A 95 13.82 -3.43 -12.91
N VAL A 96 13.30 -4.32 -12.05
CA VAL A 96 14.04 -5.45 -11.51
C VAL A 96 13.30 -6.73 -11.91
N GLU A 97 13.98 -7.63 -12.60
CA GLU A 97 13.42 -8.93 -12.96
C GLU A 97 14.52 -10.00 -12.96
N ASN A 98 14.24 -11.17 -12.40
CA ASN A 98 15.21 -12.27 -12.35
C ASN A 98 15.02 -13.24 -13.52
N ASP A 99 13.76 -13.51 -13.88
CA ASP A 99 13.42 -14.48 -14.90
C ASP A 99 13.84 -14.02 -16.30
N GLU A 100 14.52 -14.90 -17.03
CA GLU A 100 15.14 -14.57 -18.31
C GLU A 100 14.10 -14.27 -19.40
N GLU A 101 13.01 -15.03 -19.41
CA GLU A 101 11.94 -14.88 -20.39
C GLU A 101 11.16 -13.58 -20.14
N CYS A 102 10.89 -13.26 -18.87
CA CYS A 102 10.30 -11.99 -18.46
C CYS A 102 11.19 -10.79 -18.83
N VAL A 103 12.51 -10.88 -18.59
CA VAL A 103 13.48 -9.85 -19.03
C VAL A 103 13.45 -9.67 -20.54
N TYR A 104 13.48 -10.78 -21.29
CA TYR A 104 13.46 -10.75 -22.75
C TYR A 104 12.16 -10.12 -23.28
N HIS A 105 11.02 -10.52 -22.73
CA HIS A 105 9.71 -9.94 -23.02
C HIS A 105 9.70 -8.43 -22.77
N LEU A 106 10.14 -7.99 -21.59
CA LEU A 106 10.16 -6.60 -21.21
C LEU A 106 11.03 -5.76 -22.16
N LYS A 107 12.22 -6.25 -22.54
CA LYS A 107 13.08 -5.59 -23.54
C LYS A 107 12.36 -5.42 -24.88
N ASN A 108 11.67 -6.46 -25.34
CA ASN A 108 10.92 -6.40 -26.60
C ASN A 108 9.75 -5.41 -26.53
N VAL A 109 9.02 -5.37 -25.42
CA VAL A 109 7.95 -4.40 -25.18
C VAL A 109 8.50 -2.98 -25.19
N ILE A 110 9.61 -2.73 -24.48
CA ILE A 110 10.27 -1.42 -24.43
C ILE A 110 10.69 -0.97 -25.83
N ASN A 111 11.43 -1.81 -26.56
CA ASN A 111 11.91 -1.48 -27.91
C ASN A 111 10.76 -1.18 -28.89
N ARG A 112 9.66 -1.92 -28.81
CA ARG A 112 8.52 -1.76 -29.71
C ARG A 112 7.62 -0.58 -29.36
N ARG A 113 7.22 -0.44 -28.09
CA ARG A 113 6.19 0.53 -27.66
C ARG A 113 6.78 1.83 -27.14
N PHE A 114 7.98 1.79 -26.59
CA PHE A 114 8.65 2.93 -26.00
C PHE A 114 9.98 3.22 -26.71
N PRO A 115 10.01 3.49 -28.04
CA PRO A 115 11.24 3.68 -28.81
C PRO A 115 12.12 4.86 -28.35
N ARG A 116 11.62 5.72 -27.45
CA ARG A 116 12.42 6.78 -26.80
C ARG A 116 13.27 6.25 -25.66
N ALA A 117 12.89 5.12 -25.07
CA ALA A 117 13.53 4.52 -23.93
C ALA A 117 14.87 3.89 -24.33
N ILE A 118 15.90 4.16 -23.54
CA ILE A 118 17.19 3.48 -23.63
C ILE A 118 17.26 2.52 -22.43
N ILE A 119 17.43 1.23 -22.71
CA ILE A 119 17.60 0.23 -21.65
C ILE A 119 19.06 0.26 -21.22
N ASN A 120 19.30 0.50 -19.94
CA ASN A 120 20.60 0.34 -19.33
C ASN A 120 20.62 -0.92 -18.47
N ASP A 121 21.34 -1.94 -18.94
CA ASP A 121 21.54 -3.21 -18.24
C ASP A 121 22.66 -3.12 -17.17
N ASP A 122 23.46 -2.04 -17.18
CA ASP A 122 24.51 -1.77 -16.19
C ASP A 122 24.07 -0.67 -15.21
N PRO A 123 23.69 -1.03 -13.96
CA PRO A 123 23.28 -0.05 -12.97
C PRO A 123 24.37 0.99 -12.65
N SER A 124 25.66 0.69 -12.86
CA SER A 124 26.74 1.62 -12.57
C SER A 124 26.76 2.86 -13.48
N GLY A 125 26.13 2.78 -14.66
CA GLY A 125 26.05 3.86 -15.66
C GLY A 125 24.81 4.75 -15.57
N PHE A 126 24.08 4.75 -14.45
CA PHE A 126 22.78 5.44 -14.36
C PHE A 126 22.88 6.98 -14.47
N ASP A 127 22.38 7.54 -15.57
CA ASP A 127 22.26 8.99 -15.78
C ASP A 127 20.81 9.48 -15.52
N ARG A 128 20.67 10.34 -14.51
CA ARG A 128 19.41 10.72 -13.86
C ARG A 128 18.51 11.65 -14.67
N ASN A 129 18.97 12.15 -15.82
CA ASN A 129 18.22 13.10 -16.65
C ASN A 129 18.08 12.67 -18.11
N THR A 130 18.17 11.37 -18.37
CA THR A 130 18.11 10.82 -19.72
C THR A 130 16.81 10.07 -19.97
N ASN A 131 16.55 9.76 -21.24
CA ASN A 131 15.49 8.83 -21.64
C ASN A 131 15.79 7.37 -21.23
N GLN A 132 16.60 7.14 -20.19
CA GLN A 132 16.98 5.80 -19.75
C GLN A 132 15.95 5.19 -18.79
N CYS A 133 15.79 3.88 -18.89
CA CYS A 133 15.28 3.02 -17.83
C CYS A 133 16.36 2.00 -17.48
N VAL A 134 16.58 1.75 -16.18
CA VAL A 134 17.54 0.73 -15.72
C VAL A 134 16.80 -0.59 -15.61
N LEU A 135 17.37 -1.65 -16.18
CA LEU A 135 16.86 -3.00 -16.04
C LEU A 135 17.89 -3.85 -15.30
N ILE A 136 17.59 -4.23 -14.07
CA ILE A 136 18.47 -5.03 -13.21
C ILE A 136 18.01 -6.49 -13.28
N ARG A 137 18.89 -7.37 -13.79
CA ARG A 137 18.63 -8.81 -13.84
C ARG A 137 19.10 -9.52 -12.57
N ARG A 138 18.30 -9.51 -11.51
CA ARG A 138 18.63 -10.05 -10.18
C ARG A 138 17.36 -10.45 -9.44
N ASP A 139 17.49 -11.36 -8.47
CA ASP A 139 16.42 -11.58 -7.49
C ASP A 139 16.22 -10.36 -6.59
N VAL A 140 15.11 -10.33 -5.85
CA VAL A 140 14.71 -9.17 -5.03
C VAL A 140 15.74 -8.85 -3.94
N ASN A 141 16.38 -9.84 -3.32
CA ASN A 141 17.36 -9.62 -2.25
C ASN A 141 18.62 -8.95 -2.81
N GLU A 142 19.12 -9.44 -3.93
CA GLU A 142 20.27 -8.87 -4.61
C GLU A 142 19.96 -7.49 -5.23
N ALA A 143 18.75 -7.32 -5.75
CA ALA A 143 18.30 -6.09 -6.35
C ALA A 143 18.16 -4.95 -5.33
N VAL A 144 17.69 -5.22 -4.11
CA VAL A 144 17.65 -4.20 -3.04
C VAL A 144 19.03 -3.61 -2.79
N LYS A 145 20.08 -4.43 -2.81
CA LYS A 145 21.47 -3.98 -2.68
C LYS A 145 21.93 -3.20 -3.91
N ALA A 146 21.67 -3.68 -5.11
CA ALA A 146 22.02 -2.97 -6.33
C ALA A 146 21.34 -1.59 -6.44
N VAL A 147 20.05 -1.50 -6.09
CA VAL A 147 19.28 -0.25 -6.08
C VAL A 147 19.79 0.74 -5.03
N LYS A 148 20.38 0.26 -3.94
CA LYS A 148 21.01 1.14 -2.94
C LYS A 148 22.22 1.87 -3.52
N ASP A 149 22.99 1.20 -4.37
CA ASP A 149 24.20 1.75 -4.98
C ASP A 149 23.89 2.73 -6.12
N LEU A 150 22.73 2.54 -6.77
CA LEU A 150 22.11 3.58 -7.56
C LEU A 150 21.79 4.74 -6.62
N LYS A 151 22.51 5.87 -6.69
CA LYS A 151 22.20 7.03 -5.83
C LYS A 151 20.92 7.75 -6.31
N ILE A 152 19.82 7.01 -6.46
CA ILE A 152 18.48 7.49 -6.80
C ILE A 152 18.01 8.49 -5.74
N GLY A 153 17.45 9.62 -6.19
CA GLY A 153 17.03 10.73 -5.32
C GLY A 153 16.10 10.31 -4.19
N GLY A 154 15.93 11.16 -3.17
CA GLY A 154 15.23 10.82 -1.92
C GLY A 154 13.73 10.52 -2.02
N ARG A 155 13.13 10.65 -3.23
CA ARG A 155 11.72 10.35 -3.49
C ARG A 155 11.60 9.15 -4.40
N THR A 156 11.02 8.07 -3.90
CA THR A 156 10.96 6.77 -4.53
C THR A 156 9.64 6.09 -4.20
N ILE A 157 8.99 5.54 -5.22
CA ILE A 157 7.86 4.63 -5.12
C ILE A 157 8.41 3.24 -5.39
N TYR A 158 8.35 2.35 -4.41
CA TYR A 158 8.66 0.94 -4.58
C TYR A 158 7.36 0.18 -4.82
N PHE A 159 7.30 -0.59 -5.90
CA PHE A 159 6.24 -1.57 -6.09
C PHE A 159 6.83 -2.97 -5.98
N PHE A 160 6.32 -3.74 -5.03
CA PHE A 160 6.67 -5.13 -4.82
C PHE A 160 5.54 -5.98 -5.36
N ASP A 161 5.80 -6.64 -6.49
CA ASP A 161 4.82 -7.46 -7.20
C ASP A 161 5.21 -8.94 -7.27
N PRO A 162 5.32 -9.62 -6.12
CA PRO A 162 5.72 -11.01 -6.09
C PRO A 162 4.65 -11.91 -6.71
N LEU A 163 5.05 -13.11 -7.15
CA LEU A 163 4.08 -14.11 -7.60
C LEU A 163 3.10 -14.55 -6.49
N LEU A 164 3.50 -14.53 -5.22
CA LEU A 164 2.66 -14.90 -4.06
C LEU A 164 2.69 -13.84 -2.95
N ALA A 165 3.88 -13.60 -2.41
CA ALA A 165 4.13 -12.62 -1.36
C ALA A 165 5.63 -12.29 -1.36
N ILE A 166 5.98 -11.19 -0.71
CA ILE A 166 7.36 -10.78 -0.53
C ILE A 166 7.73 -10.94 0.94
N ASP A 167 8.91 -11.48 1.20
CA ASP A 167 9.46 -11.56 2.54
C ASP A 167 9.62 -10.17 3.17
N LEU A 168 9.41 -10.08 4.48
CA LEU A 168 9.51 -8.80 5.18
C LEU A 168 10.95 -8.24 5.17
N ALA A 169 11.97 -9.12 5.13
CA ALA A 169 13.37 -8.75 5.24
C ALA A 169 13.87 -7.78 4.13
N PRO A 170 13.66 -8.03 2.82
CA PRO A 170 13.96 -7.07 1.77
C PRO A 170 13.32 -5.69 1.98
N MET A 171 12.04 -5.66 2.36
CA MET A 171 11.30 -4.43 2.60
C MET A 171 11.89 -3.65 3.78
N MET A 172 12.23 -4.35 4.87
CA MET A 172 12.93 -3.76 6.01
C MET A 172 14.30 -3.20 5.64
N GLU A 173 15.05 -3.89 4.78
CA GLU A 173 16.36 -3.42 4.31
C GLU A 173 16.22 -2.12 3.50
N VAL A 174 15.30 -2.06 2.53
CA VAL A 174 15.00 -0.82 1.79
C VAL A 174 14.60 0.29 2.75
N TYR A 175 13.68 0.00 3.69
CA TYR A 175 13.18 0.97 4.65
C TYR A 175 14.31 1.57 5.51
N LYS A 176 15.11 0.72 6.18
CA LYS A 176 16.23 1.15 7.03
C LYS A 176 17.29 1.95 6.26
N ASN A 177 17.54 1.59 5.00
CA ASN A 177 18.51 2.28 4.16
C ASN A 177 18.04 3.67 3.73
N ARG A 178 16.75 3.80 3.36
CA ARG A 178 16.23 4.98 2.66
C ARG A 178 15.48 5.95 3.58
N VAL A 179 14.83 5.45 4.63
CA VAL A 179 14.06 6.27 5.58
C VAL A 179 14.95 6.64 6.76
N LYS A 180 15.61 7.80 6.65
CA LYS A 180 16.49 8.34 7.71
C LYS A 180 15.73 9.08 8.81
N SER A 181 14.54 9.55 8.49
CA SER A 181 13.63 10.16 9.44
C SER A 181 12.22 9.69 9.08
N PRO A 182 11.40 9.34 10.07
CA PRO A 182 10.06 8.84 9.78
C PRO A 182 9.19 9.93 9.13
N PHE A 183 9.60 11.20 9.06
CA PHE A 183 8.86 12.33 8.46
C PHE A 183 9.20 12.67 7.00
N ASN A 184 10.11 11.92 6.38
CA ASN A 184 10.54 12.30 5.05
C ASN A 184 9.47 11.94 4.01
N ILE A 185 9.04 12.94 3.24
CA ILE A 185 8.28 12.70 2.01
C ILE A 185 9.23 12.02 1.05
N GLY A 186 8.89 10.81 0.60
CA GLY A 186 9.61 10.24 -0.51
C GLY A 186 9.94 8.76 -0.43
N ILE A 187 9.38 7.96 0.47
CA ILE A 187 9.46 6.50 0.30
C ILE A 187 8.07 5.94 0.50
N GLU A 188 7.49 5.47 -0.59
CA GLU A 188 6.15 4.89 -0.64
C GLU A 188 6.27 3.46 -1.09
N PHE A 189 5.65 2.53 -0.36
CA PHE A 189 5.60 1.13 -0.77
C PHE A 189 4.19 0.80 -1.26
N ILE A 190 4.15 0.09 -2.38
CA ILE A 190 2.99 -0.59 -2.89
C ILE A 190 3.37 -2.07 -2.84
N ILE A 191 2.57 -2.91 -2.19
CA ILE A 191 2.91 -4.32 -2.02
C ILE A 191 1.70 -5.15 -2.42
N PHE A 192 1.88 -6.03 -3.40
CA PHE A 192 0.84 -6.98 -3.78
C PHE A 192 0.90 -8.22 -2.88
N PHE A 193 -0.27 -8.69 -2.44
CA PHE A 193 -0.39 -9.85 -1.55
C PHE A 193 -1.57 -10.75 -1.94
N PHE A 194 -1.27 -11.99 -2.32
CA PHE A 194 -2.26 -12.99 -2.72
C PHE A 194 -2.89 -13.68 -1.51
N THR A 195 -3.70 -12.95 -0.73
CA THR A 195 -4.19 -13.38 0.59
C THR A 195 -5.00 -14.68 0.57
N SER A 196 -5.96 -14.81 -0.35
CA SER A 196 -6.82 -16.01 -0.43
C SER A 196 -6.05 -17.28 -0.82
N ASP A 197 -4.97 -17.17 -1.59
CA ASP A 197 -4.23 -18.34 -2.10
C ASP A 197 -3.56 -19.14 -0.98
N TRP A 198 -3.26 -18.51 0.16
CA TRP A 198 -2.79 -19.20 1.38
C TRP A 198 -3.81 -20.16 1.97
N PHE A 199 -5.11 -19.95 1.73
CA PHE A 199 -6.19 -20.75 2.30
C PHE A 199 -6.88 -21.65 1.28
N LEU A 200 -6.87 -21.25 0.01
CA LEU A 200 -7.45 -22.03 -1.07
C LEU A 200 -6.42 -22.95 -1.74
N GLY A 201 -5.13 -22.69 -1.52
CA GLY A 201 -4.04 -23.30 -2.27
C GLY A 201 -3.95 -22.74 -3.70
N ARG A 202 -2.79 -22.94 -4.33
CA ARG A 202 -2.53 -22.53 -5.71
C ARG A 202 -1.27 -23.20 -6.28
N ASN A 203 -1.38 -23.90 -7.41
CA ASN A 203 -0.28 -24.63 -8.04
C ASN A 203 0.41 -25.57 -7.03
N LYS A 204 1.66 -25.27 -6.63
CA LYS A 204 2.44 -26.03 -5.64
C LYS A 204 2.20 -25.59 -4.19
N LEU A 205 1.46 -24.49 -3.97
CA LEU A 205 1.09 -24.02 -2.64
C LEU A 205 -0.15 -24.79 -2.17
N VAL A 206 -0.02 -25.55 -1.09
CA VAL A 206 -1.19 -26.18 -0.45
C VAL A 206 -1.85 -25.20 0.52
N PRO A 207 -3.14 -25.38 0.85
CA PRO A 207 -3.79 -24.59 1.89
C PRO A 207 -3.08 -24.65 3.24
N LEU A 208 -3.11 -23.54 3.98
CA LEU A 208 -2.71 -23.49 5.38
C LEU A 208 -3.62 -24.40 6.23
N PRO A 209 -3.05 -25.16 7.17
CA PRO A 209 -3.82 -26.05 8.04
C PRO A 209 -4.81 -25.28 8.90
N ILE A 210 -5.91 -25.93 9.28
CA ILE A 210 -6.97 -25.34 10.11
C ILE A 210 -6.68 -25.40 11.62
N SER A 211 -5.55 -25.99 12.01
CA SER A 211 -5.16 -26.19 13.41
C SER A 211 -3.73 -25.72 13.62
N SER A 212 -3.45 -25.08 14.76
CA SER A 212 -2.10 -24.74 15.21
C SER A 212 -1.34 -25.94 15.79
N ASP A 213 -1.94 -27.14 15.87
CA ASP A 213 -1.27 -28.37 16.30
C ASP A 213 -0.29 -28.90 15.24
N LEU A 214 1.01 -28.67 15.46
CA LEU A 214 2.10 -29.11 14.58
C LEU A 214 2.11 -30.61 14.30
N SER A 215 1.59 -31.44 15.22
CA SER A 215 1.58 -32.90 15.05
C SER A 215 0.58 -33.37 13.98
N SER A 216 -0.40 -32.51 13.65
CA SER A 216 -1.42 -32.77 12.63
C SER A 216 -0.98 -32.43 11.21
N TRP A 217 0.12 -31.69 11.05
CA TRP A 217 0.55 -31.17 9.74
C TRP A 217 1.36 -32.21 8.97
N ASN A 218 1.02 -32.37 7.69
CA ASN A 218 1.87 -33.09 6.75
C ASN A 218 3.08 -32.23 6.32
N GLU A 219 4.06 -32.84 5.65
CA GLU A 219 5.31 -32.15 5.26
C GLU A 219 5.07 -30.95 4.32
N ILE A 220 4.06 -31.01 3.44
CA ILE A 220 3.76 -29.93 2.49
C ILE A 220 3.06 -28.75 3.20
N GLU A 221 2.21 -29.04 4.20
CA GLU A 221 1.64 -28.02 5.08
C GLU A 221 2.72 -27.32 5.89
N LYS A 222 3.71 -28.06 6.42
CA LYS A 222 4.87 -27.47 7.12
C LYS A 222 5.66 -26.52 6.21
N GLU A 223 5.90 -26.91 4.97
CA GLU A 223 6.56 -26.03 3.97
C GLU A 223 5.76 -24.74 3.71
N THR A 224 4.43 -24.85 3.62
CA THR A 224 3.53 -23.71 3.43
C THR A 224 3.53 -22.78 4.64
N VAL A 225 3.43 -23.34 5.85
CA VAL A 225 3.50 -22.58 7.10
C VAL A 225 4.84 -21.86 7.21
N ASN A 226 5.97 -22.56 6.99
CA ASN A 226 7.30 -21.96 6.99
C ASN A 226 7.43 -20.83 5.96
N SER A 227 6.82 -20.99 4.78
CA SER A 227 6.82 -19.94 3.75
C SER A 227 6.07 -18.70 4.22
N LEU A 228 4.92 -18.86 4.87
CA LEU A 228 4.19 -17.72 5.44
C LEU A 228 4.96 -17.09 6.62
N SER A 229 5.63 -17.88 7.45
CA SER A 229 6.49 -17.37 8.52
C SER A 229 7.65 -16.52 7.99
N ASN A 230 8.21 -16.83 6.81
CA ASN A 230 9.21 -15.96 6.17
C ASN A 230 8.60 -14.63 5.70
N VAL A 231 7.38 -14.68 5.15
CA VAL A 231 6.62 -13.48 4.73
C VAL A 231 6.31 -12.58 5.92
N LEU A 232 5.94 -13.17 7.06
CA LEU A 232 5.59 -12.48 8.30
C LEU A 232 6.83 -12.16 9.16
N GLY A 233 7.95 -12.85 8.97
CA GLY A 233 9.19 -12.69 9.71
C GLY A 233 9.23 -13.38 11.09
N ASP A 234 8.20 -14.16 11.44
CA ASP A 234 8.09 -14.90 12.71
C ASP A 234 6.97 -15.97 12.65
N ASP A 235 6.82 -16.73 13.73
CA ASP A 235 5.80 -17.78 13.93
C ASP A 235 4.68 -17.37 14.92
N LEU A 236 4.63 -16.11 15.36
CA LEU A 236 3.72 -15.65 16.42
C LEU A 236 2.25 -15.57 15.98
N TRP A 237 2.01 -15.75 14.69
CA TRP A 237 0.70 -15.63 14.05
C TRP A 237 -0.13 -16.94 14.08
N PHE A 238 0.47 -18.07 14.45
CA PHE A 238 -0.16 -19.40 14.33
C PHE A 238 -1.53 -19.47 14.98
N ASP A 239 -1.64 -19.07 16.25
CA ASP A 239 -2.89 -19.17 17.02
C ASP A 239 -3.99 -18.21 16.56
N GLN A 240 -3.66 -17.23 15.72
CA GLN A 240 -4.61 -16.27 15.19
C GLN A 240 -5.16 -16.68 13.81
N ILE A 241 -4.38 -17.42 13.02
CA ILE A 241 -4.70 -17.74 11.62
C ILE A 241 -5.01 -19.23 11.42
N LEU A 242 -4.30 -20.11 12.12
CA LEU A 242 -4.47 -21.57 12.04
C LEU A 242 -5.55 -22.03 13.03
N ILE A 243 -6.74 -21.47 12.87
CA ILE A 243 -7.90 -21.71 13.73
C ILE A 243 -9.01 -22.43 12.97
N ASP A 244 -9.79 -23.24 13.70
CA ASP A 244 -11.02 -23.79 13.18
C ASP A 244 -12.05 -22.67 13.02
N GLY A 245 -12.46 -22.41 11.78
CA GLY A 245 -13.29 -21.27 11.46
C GLY A 245 -13.42 -21.04 9.95
N LYS A 246 -14.29 -20.09 9.60
CA LYS A 246 -14.50 -19.71 8.20
C LYS A 246 -13.22 -19.10 7.62
N ILE A 247 -12.94 -19.42 6.35
CA ILE A 247 -11.80 -18.88 5.60
C ILE A 247 -11.77 -17.35 5.65
N GLU A 248 -12.92 -16.69 5.57
CA GLU A 248 -13.05 -15.23 5.64
C GLU A 248 -12.45 -14.64 6.93
N ILE A 249 -12.67 -15.30 8.07
CA ILE A 249 -12.12 -14.85 9.36
C ILE A 249 -10.59 -14.99 9.34
N ARG A 250 -10.10 -16.14 8.87
CA ARG A 250 -8.65 -16.42 8.79
C ARG A 250 -7.95 -15.46 7.82
N MET A 251 -8.59 -15.12 6.71
CA MET A 251 -8.09 -14.12 5.74
C MET A 251 -8.03 -12.72 6.31
N ASN A 252 -9.05 -12.32 7.08
CA ASN A 252 -9.03 -11.03 7.77
C ASN A 252 -7.91 -10.98 8.80
N ASN A 253 -7.73 -12.05 9.60
CA ASN A 253 -6.64 -12.15 10.57
C ASN A 253 -5.27 -12.09 9.88
N LEU A 254 -5.06 -12.80 8.76
CA LEU A 254 -3.82 -12.71 7.99
C LEU A 254 -3.56 -11.31 7.45
N THR A 255 -4.60 -10.64 6.96
CA THR A 255 -4.49 -9.26 6.45
C THR A 255 -4.12 -8.27 7.56
N GLU A 256 -4.73 -8.41 8.73
CA GLU A 256 -4.44 -7.60 9.91
C GLU A 256 -3.02 -7.87 10.44
N GLU A 257 -2.60 -9.13 10.50
CA GLU A 257 -1.26 -9.53 10.95
C GLU A 257 -0.15 -9.01 10.03
N TYR A 258 -0.34 -9.08 8.72
CA TYR A 258 0.61 -8.50 7.76
C TYR A 258 0.62 -6.97 7.84
N GLN A 259 -0.56 -6.36 7.98
CA GLN A 259 -0.69 -4.92 8.19
C GLN A 259 0.04 -4.44 9.45
N ASN A 260 -0.09 -5.16 10.57
CA ASN A 260 0.54 -4.81 11.85
C ASN A 260 2.07 -4.80 11.74
N ARG A 261 2.65 -5.76 11.03
CA ARG A 261 4.10 -5.80 10.75
C ARG A 261 4.55 -4.63 9.87
N LEU A 262 3.77 -4.29 8.85
CA LEU A 262 4.06 -3.12 8.02
C LEU A 262 3.93 -1.81 8.80
N TYR A 263 3.05 -1.75 9.81
CA TYR A 263 2.94 -0.57 10.66
C TYR A 263 4.25 -0.30 11.39
N ASP A 264 5.03 -1.29 11.82
CA ASP A 264 6.34 -1.05 12.45
C ASP A 264 7.26 -0.19 11.58
N LEU A 265 7.11 -0.28 10.27
CA LEU A 265 7.83 0.53 9.30
C LEU A 265 7.09 1.83 8.98
N PHE A 266 5.79 1.77 8.70
CA PHE A 266 5.05 2.90 8.14
C PHE A 266 4.00 3.47 9.08
N ARG A 267 3.80 4.79 9.05
CA ARG A 267 2.67 5.43 9.76
C ARG A 267 1.32 5.01 9.23
N PHE A 268 1.25 4.80 7.92
CA PHE A 268 0.02 4.50 7.22
C PHE A 268 0.22 3.23 6.42
N VAL A 269 -0.66 2.26 6.65
CA VAL A 269 -0.72 1.00 5.91
C VAL A 269 -2.17 0.76 5.57
N ILE A 270 -2.53 0.89 4.30
CA ILE A 270 -3.90 0.72 3.83
C ILE A 270 -3.98 -0.51 2.92
N PRO A 271 -4.63 -1.60 3.36
CA PRO A 271 -4.96 -2.72 2.51
C PRO A 271 -6.17 -2.35 1.64
N MET A 272 -5.99 -2.41 0.33
CA MET A 272 -7.08 -2.33 -0.63
C MET A 272 -7.40 -3.74 -1.11
N PRO A 273 -8.60 -4.27 -0.83
CA PRO A 273 -9.00 -5.56 -1.36
C PRO A 273 -9.39 -5.49 -2.83
N PHE A 274 -9.13 -6.58 -3.54
CA PHE A 274 -9.52 -6.86 -4.92
C PHE A 274 -10.12 -8.26 -4.97
N ALA A 275 -11.27 -8.41 -5.61
CA ALA A 275 -11.92 -9.70 -5.79
C ALA A 275 -12.06 -10.02 -7.28
N PRO A 276 -11.01 -10.57 -7.92
CA PRO A 276 -11.02 -10.80 -9.36
C PRO A 276 -11.88 -12.00 -9.79
N LYS A 277 -12.17 -12.91 -8.86
CA LYS A 277 -13.07 -14.05 -9.02
C LYS A 277 -13.82 -14.29 -7.72
N LYS A 278 -14.90 -15.07 -7.78
CA LYS A 278 -15.61 -15.53 -6.59
C LYS A 278 -14.62 -16.24 -5.64
N GLU A 279 -14.70 -15.91 -4.35
CA GLU A 279 -13.87 -16.46 -3.26
C GLU A 279 -12.36 -16.12 -3.32
N GLN A 280 -11.88 -15.50 -4.40
CA GLN A 280 -10.50 -15.00 -4.46
C GLN A 280 -10.47 -13.54 -4.03
N VAL A 281 -9.73 -13.25 -2.96
CA VAL A 281 -9.42 -11.88 -2.52
C VAL A 281 -7.91 -11.71 -2.42
N TYR A 282 -7.43 -10.63 -3.01
CA TYR A 282 -6.04 -10.16 -2.95
C TYR A 282 -6.00 -8.74 -2.41
N HIS A 283 -4.82 -8.32 -1.95
CA HIS A 283 -4.64 -6.98 -1.40
C HIS A 283 -3.48 -6.24 -2.07
N LEU A 284 -3.69 -4.95 -2.35
CA LEU A 284 -2.60 -4.00 -2.49
C LEU A 284 -2.45 -3.25 -1.17
N PHE A 285 -1.32 -3.43 -0.52
CA PHE A 285 -0.95 -2.66 0.66
C PHE A 285 -0.23 -1.39 0.22
N PHE A 286 -0.81 -0.27 0.59
CA PHE A 286 -0.23 1.05 0.36
C PHE A 286 0.36 1.57 1.65
N CYS A 287 1.69 1.72 1.67
CA CYS A 287 2.42 2.08 2.87
C CYS A 287 3.14 3.40 2.69
N SER A 288 2.91 4.31 3.65
CA SER A 288 3.36 5.69 3.57
C SER A 288 3.76 6.25 4.92
N ASN A 289 4.79 7.08 4.91
CA ASN A 289 5.16 7.93 6.05
C ASN A 289 4.74 9.39 5.87
N TYR A 290 4.23 9.73 4.69
CA TYR A 290 3.69 11.05 4.40
C TYR A 290 2.35 11.24 5.11
N TYR A 291 2.23 12.29 5.93
CA TYR A 291 1.06 12.55 6.78
C TYR A 291 -0.26 12.71 6.01
N GLU A 292 -0.23 13.09 4.73
CA GLU A 292 -1.44 13.11 3.89
C GLU A 292 -1.64 11.82 3.09
N GLY A 293 -0.66 10.92 3.08
CA GLY A 293 -0.68 9.68 2.30
C GLY A 293 -1.93 8.85 2.58
N ALA A 294 -2.25 8.58 3.85
CA ALA A 294 -3.45 7.83 4.20
C ALA A 294 -4.73 8.45 3.64
N LYS A 295 -4.87 9.76 3.73
CA LYS A 295 -6.06 10.45 3.24
C LYS A 295 -6.15 10.37 1.72
N ILE A 296 -5.06 10.63 1.01
CA ILE A 296 -5.00 10.58 -0.46
C ILE A 296 -5.36 9.18 -0.95
N ILE A 297 -4.80 8.16 -0.31
CA ILE A 297 -5.04 6.74 -0.60
C ILE A 297 -6.49 6.34 -0.29
N THR A 298 -6.98 6.74 0.89
CA THR A 298 -8.36 6.47 1.32
C THR A 298 -9.37 7.14 0.37
N ASP A 299 -9.15 8.40 0.02
CA ASP A 299 -9.98 9.15 -0.90
C ASP A 299 -9.95 8.52 -2.30
N PHE A 300 -8.77 8.11 -2.78
CA PHE A 300 -8.60 7.41 -4.06
C PHE A 300 -9.51 6.18 -4.11
N TYR A 301 -9.38 5.27 -3.15
CA TYR A 301 -10.16 4.03 -3.18
C TYR A 301 -11.66 4.24 -2.90
N SER A 302 -12.00 5.12 -1.97
CA SER A 302 -13.41 5.46 -1.69
C SER A 302 -14.11 6.05 -2.93
N ASN A 303 -13.36 6.69 -3.82
CA ASN A 303 -13.89 7.15 -5.11
C ASN A 303 -14.01 6.00 -6.12
N GLU A 304 -13.06 5.06 -6.15
CA GLU A 304 -13.11 3.90 -7.05
C GLU A 304 -14.22 2.89 -6.67
N THR A 305 -14.56 2.77 -5.39
CA THR A 305 -15.57 1.82 -4.86
C THR A 305 -16.89 2.46 -4.47
N ASN A 306 -17.04 3.78 -4.64
CA ASN A 306 -18.16 4.54 -4.10
C ASN A 306 -18.41 4.37 -2.58
N ASN A 307 -17.43 3.85 -1.83
CA ASN A 307 -17.49 3.61 -0.39
C ASN A 307 -17.04 4.87 0.39
N LYS A 308 -17.76 5.98 0.19
CA LYS A 308 -17.45 7.26 0.84
C LYS A 308 -18.00 7.30 2.26
N TRP A 309 -17.10 7.34 3.25
CA TRP A 309 -17.48 7.52 4.65
C TRP A 309 -17.29 8.98 5.09
N LYS A 310 -18.40 9.67 5.38
CA LYS A 310 -18.41 11.10 5.74
C LYS A 310 -19.40 11.37 6.90
N PRO A 311 -18.99 11.14 8.15
CA PRO A 311 -19.87 11.35 9.30
C PRO A 311 -20.23 12.84 9.50
N ASN A 312 -21.43 13.12 10.03
CA ASN A 312 -21.94 14.47 10.27
C ASN A 312 -21.22 15.17 11.43
N HIS A 313 -20.21 15.98 11.11
CA HIS A 313 -19.43 16.75 12.08
C HIS A 313 -20.27 17.53 13.10
N HIS A 314 -21.36 18.18 12.67
CA HIS A 314 -22.14 19.03 13.58
C HIS A 314 -22.84 18.21 14.65
N GLU A 315 -23.43 17.08 14.26
CA GLU A 315 -24.13 16.18 15.18
C GLU A 315 -23.18 15.66 16.27
N TYR A 316 -22.04 15.12 15.88
CA TYR A 316 -21.08 14.52 16.81
C TYR A 316 -20.39 15.56 17.69
N TYR A 317 -20.13 16.76 17.15
CA TYR A 317 -19.62 17.86 17.97
C TYR A 317 -20.61 18.28 19.06
N ARG A 318 -21.92 18.28 18.79
CA ARG A 318 -22.93 18.61 19.79
C ARG A 318 -22.92 17.61 20.95
N LYS A 319 -22.78 16.31 20.64
CA LYS A 319 -22.65 15.25 21.65
C LYS A 319 -21.37 15.42 22.46
N PHE A 320 -20.23 15.65 21.80
CA PHE A 320 -18.96 15.94 22.46
C PHE A 320 -19.03 17.17 23.37
N LYS A 321 -19.63 18.28 22.90
CA LYS A 321 -19.80 19.50 23.69
C LYS A 321 -20.60 19.23 24.97
N LYS A 322 -21.75 18.54 24.86
CA LYS A 322 -22.58 18.21 26.03
C LYS A 322 -21.82 17.39 27.09
N LEU A 323 -20.90 16.53 26.66
CA LEU A 323 -20.08 15.72 27.58
C LEU A 323 -19.01 16.53 28.31
N TYR A 324 -18.46 17.57 27.67
CA TYR A 324 -17.21 18.20 28.10
C TYR A 324 -17.28 19.70 28.36
N GLU A 325 -18.43 20.35 28.16
CA GLU A 325 -18.59 21.80 28.35
C GLU A 325 -18.21 22.30 29.75
N ASN A 326 -18.27 21.43 30.76
CA ASN A 326 -17.87 21.73 32.13
C ASN A 326 -16.42 21.31 32.47
N ARG A 327 -15.67 20.71 31.53
CA ARG A 327 -14.32 20.18 31.76
C ARG A 327 -13.22 20.87 30.95
N ILE A 328 -13.56 21.40 29.77
CA ILE A 328 -12.62 22.10 28.90
C ILE A 328 -13.21 23.41 28.40
N SER A 329 -12.35 24.32 27.95
CA SER A 329 -12.78 25.62 27.42
C SER A 329 -13.32 25.48 25.99
N PHE A 330 -14.56 25.91 25.78
CA PHE A 330 -15.16 25.97 24.45
C PHE A 330 -15.03 27.40 23.89
N PRO A 331 -14.25 27.60 22.82
CA PRO A 331 -14.13 28.92 22.22
C PRO A 331 -15.47 29.34 21.59
N GLY A 332 -15.78 30.64 21.64
CA GLY A 332 -17.02 31.19 21.08
C GLY A 332 -17.11 31.05 19.55
N GLY A 333 -18.33 31.20 19.04
CA GLY A 333 -18.63 31.23 17.60
C GLY A 333 -18.43 29.89 16.88
N SER A 334 -17.81 29.94 15.69
CA SER A 334 -17.53 28.76 14.86
C SER A 334 -16.27 28.01 15.27
N SER A 335 -15.49 28.53 16.23
CA SER A 335 -14.29 27.87 16.72
C SER A 335 -14.63 26.63 17.56
N ARG A 336 -13.65 25.73 17.70
CA ARG A 336 -13.79 24.44 18.38
C ARG A 336 -12.58 24.20 19.28
N PRO A 337 -12.73 23.48 20.41
CA PRO A 337 -11.61 23.12 21.27
C PRO A 337 -10.59 22.25 20.52
N ILE A 338 -9.34 22.25 20.97
CA ILE A 338 -8.24 21.55 20.29
C ILE A 338 -8.47 20.03 20.36
N GLU A 339 -8.97 19.55 21.49
CA GLU A 339 -9.37 18.17 21.76
C GLU A 339 -10.30 17.64 20.68
N TRP A 340 -11.35 18.40 20.38
CA TRP A 340 -12.28 18.05 19.31
C TRP A 340 -11.63 18.11 17.92
N LYS A 341 -10.84 19.16 17.64
CA LYS A 341 -10.18 19.32 16.33
C LYS A 341 -9.23 18.16 16.02
N VAL A 342 -8.47 17.71 17.02
CA VAL A 342 -7.54 16.58 16.91
C VAL A 342 -8.33 15.27 16.81
N LEU A 343 -9.25 15.00 17.75
CA LEU A 343 -10.06 13.78 17.72
C LEU A 343 -10.82 13.62 16.40
N TRP A 344 -11.51 14.68 15.96
CA TRP A 344 -12.26 14.66 14.71
C TRP A 344 -11.36 14.47 13.49
N ARG A 345 -10.15 15.04 13.50
CA ARG A 345 -9.17 14.83 12.45
C ARG A 345 -8.74 13.37 12.39
N ILE A 346 -8.45 12.75 13.52
CA ILE A 346 -8.09 11.32 13.57
C ILE A 346 -9.26 10.48 13.04
N ILE A 347 -10.46 10.65 13.59
CA ILE A 347 -11.69 9.95 13.17
C ILE A 347 -11.87 10.00 11.65
N THR A 348 -11.72 11.17 11.04
CA THR A 348 -12.10 11.37 9.62
C THR A 348 -10.98 11.14 8.62
N TYR A 349 -9.71 11.22 9.02
CA TYR A 349 -8.56 11.11 8.09
C TYR A 349 -7.75 9.83 8.30
N TYR A 350 -7.86 9.21 9.46
CA TYR A 350 -7.13 8.01 9.81
C TYR A 350 -8.15 6.88 9.89
N ARG A 351 -8.47 6.27 8.74
CA ARG A 351 -9.55 5.26 8.64
C ARG A 351 -9.42 4.16 9.69
N LEU A 352 -8.19 3.71 9.96
CA LEU A 352 -7.88 2.66 10.93
C LEU A 352 -7.62 3.19 12.35
N GLY A 353 -7.75 4.50 12.55
CA GLY A 353 -7.59 5.14 13.84
C GLY A 353 -6.16 5.17 14.40
N LYS A 354 -5.15 4.65 13.68
CA LYS A 354 -3.73 4.57 14.11
C LYS A 354 -2.94 5.82 13.70
N PHE A 355 -2.20 6.43 14.62
CA PHE A 355 -1.43 7.66 14.42
C PHE A 355 -0.26 7.80 15.43
N ASP A 356 0.55 8.86 15.30
CA ASP A 356 1.60 9.24 16.27
C ASP A 356 1.56 10.75 16.60
N ASP A 357 2.38 11.16 17.57
CA ASP A 357 2.46 12.56 18.04
C ASP A 357 3.23 13.49 17.09
N GLU A 358 3.62 12.98 15.93
CA GLU A 358 4.46 13.68 14.98
C GLU A 358 3.80 13.85 13.61
N CYS A 359 2.56 13.41 13.47
CA CYS A 359 1.71 13.67 12.33
C CYS A 359 1.48 15.19 12.17
N ARG A 360 2.04 15.75 11.10
CA ARG A 360 2.06 17.21 10.87
C ARG A 360 0.67 17.83 10.81
N ASP A 361 -0.30 17.15 10.23
CA ASP A 361 -1.67 17.66 10.17
C ASP A 361 -2.35 17.70 11.55
N LEU A 362 -2.04 16.75 12.44
CA LEU A 362 -2.46 16.79 13.84
C LEU A 362 -1.76 17.93 14.60
N ILE A 363 -0.46 18.12 14.37
CA ILE A 363 0.30 19.24 14.92
C ILE A 363 -0.31 20.58 14.48
N GLU A 364 -0.72 20.71 13.21
CA GLU A 364 -1.39 21.91 12.69
C GLU A 364 -2.75 22.15 13.37
N LYS A 365 -3.53 21.10 13.65
CA LYS A 365 -4.78 21.23 14.43
C LYS A 365 -4.53 21.63 15.88
N ALA A 366 -3.46 21.12 16.48
CA ALA A 366 -3.04 21.45 17.85
C ALA A 366 -2.18 22.72 17.96
N GLN A 367 -1.78 23.31 16.83
CA GLN A 367 -0.84 24.43 16.66
C GLN A 367 0.62 24.11 17.00
N THR A 368 0.90 23.25 17.97
CA THR A 368 2.26 22.83 18.33
C THR A 368 2.31 21.37 18.75
N LYS A 369 3.47 20.72 18.60
CA LYS A 369 3.69 19.33 19.05
C LYS A 369 3.44 19.16 20.56
N SER A 370 3.86 20.12 21.38
CA SER A 370 3.60 20.09 22.83
C SER A 370 2.09 20.12 23.16
N LYS A 371 1.31 20.94 22.44
CA LYS A 371 -0.15 20.97 22.59
C LYS A 371 -0.79 19.68 22.08
N LEU A 372 -0.27 19.09 21.00
CA LEU A 372 -0.74 17.81 20.50
C LEU A 372 -0.56 16.72 21.55
N LEU A 373 0.63 16.59 22.15
CA LEU A 373 0.89 15.61 23.23
C LEU A 373 -0.04 15.79 24.43
N LYS A 374 -0.26 17.04 24.88
CA LYS A 374 -1.24 17.32 25.96
C LYS A 374 -2.65 16.87 25.57
N THR A 375 -3.03 17.11 24.32
CA THR A 375 -4.34 16.72 23.78
C THR A 375 -4.49 15.21 23.70
N ILE A 376 -3.46 14.49 23.21
CA ILE A 376 -3.43 13.03 23.17
C ILE A 376 -3.54 12.45 24.58
N ASN A 377 -2.79 12.99 25.55
CA ASN A 377 -2.87 12.55 26.94
C ASN A 377 -4.26 12.77 27.54
N TRP A 378 -4.91 13.89 27.23
CA TRP A 378 -6.30 14.14 27.63
C TRP A 378 -7.25 13.13 26.99
N LEU A 379 -7.16 12.90 25.67
CA LEU A 379 -7.98 11.91 24.96
C LEU A 379 -7.79 10.49 25.51
N LYS A 380 -6.56 10.14 25.92
CA LYS A 380 -6.26 8.88 26.62
C LYS A 380 -6.92 8.82 27.98
N SER A 381 -6.87 9.88 28.78
CA SER A 381 -7.52 9.94 30.10
C SER A 381 -9.04 9.81 30.01
N GLU A 382 -9.63 10.23 28.88
CA GLU A 382 -11.06 10.09 28.58
C GLU A 382 -11.40 8.76 27.88
N GLY A 383 -10.39 7.93 27.58
CA GLY A 383 -10.52 6.60 26.99
C GLY A 383 -10.74 6.58 25.47
N TYR A 384 -10.70 7.71 24.77
CA TYR A 384 -10.85 7.77 23.30
C TYR A 384 -9.66 7.24 22.54
N VAL A 385 -8.48 7.23 23.18
CA VAL A 385 -7.22 6.84 22.56
C VAL A 385 -6.50 5.88 23.49
N ARG A 386 -5.81 4.89 22.93
CA ARG A 386 -4.93 3.97 23.66
C ARG A 386 -3.57 3.87 22.97
N ASN A 387 -2.56 3.42 23.70
CA ASN A 387 -1.26 3.11 23.13
C ASN A 387 -1.31 1.70 22.55
N TYR A 388 -0.80 1.52 21.34
CA TYR A 388 -0.42 0.20 20.84
C TYR A 388 1.11 0.04 20.74
N SER A 389 1.86 1.15 20.86
CA SER A 389 3.32 1.13 21.08
C SER A 389 3.75 2.29 21.97
N SER A 390 5.06 2.42 22.22
CA SER A 390 5.62 3.48 23.08
C SER A 390 5.35 4.90 22.56
N SER A 391 5.33 5.10 21.25
CA SER A 391 5.13 6.39 20.59
C SER A 391 3.91 6.44 19.66
N ARG A 392 3.12 5.37 19.60
CA ARG A 392 1.99 5.28 18.68
C ARG A 392 0.68 4.97 19.38
N PHE A 393 -0.37 5.55 18.81
CA PHE A 393 -1.68 5.65 19.38
C PHE A 393 -2.74 5.14 18.43
N GLU A 394 -3.80 4.58 18.97
CA GLU A 394 -4.97 4.21 18.20
C GLU A 394 -6.26 4.68 18.87
N ILE A 395 -7.26 4.97 18.04
CA ILE A 395 -8.62 5.27 18.49
C ILE A 395 -9.23 4.04 19.17
N ASN A 396 -9.91 4.29 20.28
CA ASN A 396 -10.84 3.34 20.87
C ASN A 396 -12.24 3.56 20.29
N TRP A 397 -12.59 2.80 19.26
CA TRP A 397 -13.90 2.90 18.60
C TRP A 397 -15.06 2.57 19.53
N GLU A 398 -14.90 1.62 20.46
CA GLU A 398 -15.93 1.31 21.45
C GLU A 398 -16.31 2.56 22.26
N LYS A 399 -15.30 3.32 22.71
CA LYS A 399 -15.52 4.57 23.46
C LYS A 399 -16.18 5.65 22.60
N ILE A 400 -15.80 5.75 21.32
CA ILE A 400 -16.41 6.69 20.37
C ILE A 400 -17.87 6.34 20.13
N THR A 401 -18.19 5.06 19.88
CA THR A 401 -19.56 4.58 19.71
C THR A 401 -20.40 4.87 20.95
N ILE A 402 -19.91 4.54 22.15
CA ILE A 402 -20.65 4.77 23.40
C ILE A 402 -20.90 6.27 23.65
N ASN A 403 -19.87 7.11 23.51
CA ASN A 403 -19.98 8.52 23.90
C ASN A 403 -20.61 9.39 22.81
N LEU A 404 -20.33 9.11 21.54
CA LEU A 404 -20.71 9.94 20.39
C LEU A 404 -21.75 9.27 19.49
N GLY A 405 -22.01 7.96 19.64
CA GLY A 405 -22.89 7.21 18.74
C GLY A 405 -22.37 7.19 17.30
N LEU A 406 -21.05 7.22 17.12
CA LEU A 406 -20.40 7.17 15.81
C LEU A 406 -19.72 5.82 15.65
N GLU A 407 -20.16 5.03 14.69
CA GLU A 407 -19.53 3.77 14.32
C GLU A 407 -18.21 3.96 13.55
N PRO A 408 -17.29 2.99 13.59
CA PRO A 408 -16.11 2.99 12.74
C PRO A 408 -16.46 3.09 11.25
N PRO A 409 -15.53 3.57 10.40
CA PRO A 409 -15.69 3.46 8.96
C PRO A 409 -15.86 1.99 8.60
N PRO A 410 -16.76 1.64 7.65
CA PRO A 410 -16.90 0.27 7.20
C PRO A 410 -15.58 -0.23 6.61
N PRO A 411 -15.33 -1.55 6.53
CA PRO A 411 -14.24 -2.08 5.73
C PRO A 411 -14.31 -1.58 4.29
N PHE A 412 -13.17 -1.59 3.61
CA PHE A 412 -13.16 -1.34 2.17
C PHE A 412 -13.82 -2.51 1.46
N GLU A 413 -14.78 -2.22 0.58
CA GLU A 413 -15.42 -3.23 -0.24
C GLU A 413 -14.44 -3.62 -1.34
N PRO A 414 -14.17 -4.91 -1.58
CA PRO A 414 -13.26 -5.34 -2.64
C PRO A 414 -13.60 -4.67 -3.96
N LEU A 415 -12.58 -4.21 -4.68
CA LEU A 415 -12.79 -3.82 -6.07
C LEU A 415 -13.16 -5.08 -6.85
N ILE A 416 -14.38 -5.07 -7.38
CA ILE A 416 -14.91 -6.07 -8.29
C ILE A 416 -14.97 -5.41 -9.66
N ASN A 417 -14.74 -6.19 -10.71
CA ASN A 417 -14.95 -5.71 -12.06
C ASN A 417 -16.44 -5.88 -12.42
N GLU A 418 -17.27 -4.86 -12.10
CA GLU A 418 -18.73 -4.88 -12.31
C GLU A 418 -19.13 -5.09 -13.77
N ASP A 419 -18.31 -4.63 -14.72
CA ASP A 419 -18.55 -4.79 -16.16
C ASP A 419 -18.54 -6.26 -16.64
N PHE A 420 -18.19 -7.23 -15.76
CA PHE A 420 -17.98 -8.63 -16.16
C PHE A 420 -18.45 -9.66 -15.12
N ILE A 421 -19.44 -9.32 -14.28
CA ILE A 421 -20.24 -10.32 -13.55
C ILE A 421 -21.27 -10.90 -14.52
N GLU A 422 -20.86 -11.82 -15.38
CA GLU A 422 -21.75 -12.82 -16.03
C GLU A 422 -21.06 -14.18 -16.11
#